data_AF-A0A401NRK2-F1
#
_entry.id   AF-A0A401NRK2-F1
#
_cell.length_a   1.000
_cell.length_b   1.000
_cell.length_c   1.000
_cell.angle_alpha   90.00
_cell.angle_beta   90.00
_cell.angle_gamma   90.00
#
_symmetry.space_group_name_H-M   'P 1'
#
loop_
_entity.id
_entity.type
_entity.pdbx_description
1 polymer ?
#
loop_
_entity_poly.entity_id
_entity_poly.type
_entity_poly.pdbx_seq_one_letter_code
_entity_poly.pdbx_strand_id
1 'polypeptide(L)'
;MKRHPASTGKEGREREGGCISKSGELFFRTNTQICSIAKAIYFLTKLLLCAGGIYCQSERKMSRVPGKNPWIDLFTKRVEEMEFEARWTLNFNYSLCPVLDGEQRREGWKIYKTSAFGRFDCRCSNSWSSAHVVILFHYRLRKKRGLVLIRLLRQGCRDCWDSPELKPQVTHPQIQKVFDRLIQKICKNCYGETVEEIERVLEHRKTKPHETSFCEACKLGICRNQADAVN
;
A
#
# COMPACT_ATOMS: atom_id res chain seq x y z
N MET A 1 -72.98 -5.47 -42.74
CA MET A 1 -72.68 -4.07 -43.11
C MET A 1 -71.18 -3.83 -42.97
N LYS A 2 -70.53 -3.51 -44.10
CA LYS A 2 -69.32 -2.68 -44.33
C LYS A 2 -68.02 -3.08 -43.58
N ARG A 3 -67.07 -3.81 -44.20
CA ARG A 3 -66.05 -3.45 -45.24
C ARG A 3 -64.82 -2.71 -44.69
N HIS A 4 -63.64 -3.34 -44.80
CA HIS A 4 -62.32 -2.68 -44.96
C HIS A 4 -62.23 -1.96 -46.33
N PRO A 5 -61.33 -0.96 -46.46
CA PRO A 5 -60.09 -1.12 -47.26
C PRO A 5 -58.84 -0.44 -46.60
N ALA A 6 -57.60 -0.93 -46.74
CA ALA A 6 -56.61 -0.80 -47.86
C ALA A 6 -56.22 0.67 -48.18
N SER A 7 -55.06 1.18 -47.73
CA SER A 7 -53.70 1.18 -48.33
C SER A 7 -53.44 2.23 -49.42
N THR A 8 -52.48 3.13 -49.18
CA THR A 8 -51.58 3.81 -50.16
C THR A 8 -50.42 4.39 -49.33
N GLY A 9 -49.12 4.27 -49.63
CA GLY A 9 -48.42 4.08 -50.89
C GLY A 9 -47.86 5.43 -51.37
N LYS A 10 -46.63 5.77 -50.97
CA LYS A 10 -45.77 6.71 -51.73
C LYS A 10 -44.30 6.31 -51.65
N GLU A 11 -43.82 5.97 -52.84
CA GLU A 11 -42.45 5.70 -53.28
C GLU A 11 -41.75 7.00 -53.72
N GLY A 12 -40.41 6.97 -53.73
CA GLY A 12 -39.54 7.90 -54.45
C GLY A 12 -38.48 8.53 -53.53
N ARG A 13 -37.19 8.63 -53.87
CA ARG A 13 -36.39 8.26 -55.05
C ARG A 13 -34.91 8.47 -54.65
N GLU A 14 -34.04 7.68 -55.25
CA GLU A 14 -32.57 7.69 -55.15
C GLU A 14 -31.89 9.05 -55.38
N ARG A 15 -30.75 9.31 -54.71
CA ARG A 15 -29.40 9.27 -55.32
C ARG A 15 -28.26 9.66 -54.35
N GLU A 16 -27.22 8.81 -54.40
CA GLU A 16 -25.78 9.10 -54.42
C GLU A 16 -25.07 9.85 -53.28
N GLY A 17 -24.09 9.15 -52.70
CA GLY A 17 -22.72 9.68 -52.60
C GLY A 17 -22.30 10.23 -51.24
N GLY A 18 -21.46 9.48 -50.52
CA GLY A 18 -20.69 10.05 -49.40
C GLY A 18 -20.08 9.01 -48.48
N CYS A 19 -18.90 8.51 -48.83
CA CYS A 19 -18.01 7.85 -47.87
C CYS A 19 -17.76 8.79 -46.68
N ILE A 20 -18.16 8.40 -45.47
CA ILE A 20 -17.59 8.93 -44.24
C ILE A 20 -17.16 7.75 -43.37
N SER A 21 -15.87 7.47 -43.50
CA SER A 21 -14.94 6.96 -42.50
C SER A 21 -15.52 6.43 -41.18
N LYS A 22 -15.32 5.12 -40.99
CA LYS A 22 -15.08 4.43 -39.72
C LYS A 22 -14.35 5.33 -38.72
N SER A 23 -14.99 5.71 -37.60
CA SER A 23 -14.31 6.17 -36.38
C SER A 23 -15.30 6.37 -35.23
N GLY A 24 -16.04 5.31 -34.86
CA GLY A 24 -17.02 5.35 -33.78
C GLY A 24 -16.78 4.37 -32.62
N GLU A 25 -15.76 3.52 -32.71
CA GLU A 25 -15.49 2.48 -31.71
C GLU A 25 -14.00 2.47 -31.32
N LEU A 26 -13.51 3.55 -30.72
CA LEU A 26 -12.16 3.55 -30.15
C LEU A 26 -12.00 4.63 -29.08
N PHE A 27 -12.91 4.71 -28.11
CA PHE A 27 -12.69 5.61 -26.97
C PHE A 27 -13.32 5.12 -25.65
N PHE A 28 -13.14 3.82 -25.33
CA PHE A 28 -13.27 3.34 -23.94
C PHE A 28 -12.21 2.28 -23.56
N ARG A 29 -11.16 2.14 -24.38
CA ARG A 29 -10.00 1.29 -24.10
C ARG A 29 -8.74 2.14 -23.99
N THR A 30 -8.47 2.79 -22.86
CA THR A 30 -7.10 3.28 -22.59
C THR A 30 -6.73 3.47 -21.12
N ASN A 31 -7.63 3.73 -20.16
CA ASN A 31 -7.15 4.01 -18.80
C ASN A 31 -6.71 2.76 -18.00
N THR A 32 -7.45 1.66 -18.09
CA THR A 32 -7.09 0.43 -17.34
C THR A 32 -5.83 -0.23 -17.91
N GLN A 33 -5.56 -0.06 -19.21
CA GLN A 33 -4.44 -0.70 -19.90
C GLN A 33 -3.11 0.06 -19.70
N ILE A 34 -3.14 1.40 -19.66
CA ILE A 34 -1.97 2.24 -19.33
C ILE A 34 -1.56 2.00 -17.87
N CYS A 35 -2.54 2.00 -16.96
CA CYS A 35 -2.36 1.66 -15.55
C CYS A 35 -1.72 0.27 -15.38
N SER A 36 -2.12 -0.72 -16.19
CA SER A 36 -1.54 -2.07 -16.15
C SER A 36 -0.08 -2.13 -16.60
N ILE A 37 0.35 -1.31 -17.56
CA ILE A 37 1.73 -1.30 -18.07
C ILE A 37 2.66 -0.59 -17.10
N ALA A 38 2.30 0.58 -16.57
CA ALA A 38 3.08 1.28 -15.55
C ALA A 38 3.29 0.41 -14.30
N LYS A 39 2.23 -0.27 -13.86
CA LYS A 39 2.27 -1.25 -12.76
C LYS A 39 3.13 -2.47 -13.09
N ALA A 40 3.01 -3.04 -14.28
CA ALA A 40 3.82 -4.19 -14.71
C ALA A 40 5.30 -3.83 -14.80
N ILE A 41 5.64 -2.67 -15.37
CA ILE A 41 7.01 -2.14 -15.41
C ILE A 41 7.53 -1.91 -14.00
N TYR A 42 6.72 -1.34 -13.11
CA TYR A 42 7.10 -1.16 -11.70
C TYR A 42 7.44 -2.50 -11.03
N PHE A 43 6.58 -3.52 -11.18
CA PHE A 43 6.83 -4.83 -10.58
C PHE A 43 8.03 -5.55 -11.22
N LEU A 44 8.19 -5.49 -12.55
CA LEU A 44 9.33 -6.09 -13.26
C LEU A 44 10.66 -5.40 -12.94
N THR A 45 10.69 -4.07 -12.94
CA THR A 45 11.90 -3.31 -12.57
C THR A 45 12.28 -3.57 -11.11
N LYS A 46 11.31 -3.67 -10.20
CA LYS A 46 11.60 -4.03 -8.80
C LYS A 46 12.06 -5.47 -8.63
N LEU A 47 11.48 -6.43 -9.35
CA LEU A 47 11.89 -7.83 -9.33
C LEU A 47 13.34 -7.98 -9.83
N LEU A 48 13.68 -7.33 -10.95
CA LEU A 48 15.04 -7.32 -11.51
C LEU A 48 16.05 -6.64 -10.57
N LEU A 49 15.68 -5.54 -9.92
CA LEU A 49 16.55 -4.87 -8.93
C LEU A 49 16.74 -5.69 -7.64
N CYS A 50 15.76 -6.51 -7.24
CA CYS A 50 15.89 -7.43 -6.11
C CYS A 50 16.76 -8.64 -6.47
N ALA A 51 16.63 -9.19 -7.68
CA ALA A 51 17.42 -10.33 -8.16
C ALA A 51 18.89 -9.99 -8.41
N GLY A 52 19.19 -8.74 -8.84
CA GLY A 52 20.56 -8.30 -9.11
C GLY A 52 21.36 -7.85 -7.88
N GLY A 53 20.78 -7.79 -6.68
CA GLY A 53 21.47 -7.26 -5.48
C GLY A 53 21.81 -5.77 -5.54
N ILE A 54 21.33 -5.02 -6.55
CA ILE A 54 21.71 -3.62 -6.84
C ILE A 54 20.72 -2.61 -6.24
N TYR A 55 19.98 -2.93 -5.17
CA TYR A 55 19.32 -1.87 -4.41
C TYR A 55 20.32 -1.15 -3.49
N CYS A 56 21.30 -0.50 -4.14
CA CYS A 56 22.16 0.51 -3.57
C CYS A 56 21.90 1.81 -4.34
N GLN A 57 20.78 2.48 -4.07
CA GLN A 57 20.52 3.80 -4.64
C GLN A 57 21.14 4.87 -3.76
N SER A 58 22.30 5.33 -4.22
CA SER A 58 22.91 6.64 -4.02
C SER A 58 22.12 7.60 -3.13
N GLU A 59 22.63 7.74 -1.90
CA GLU A 59 22.25 8.77 -0.94
C GLU A 59 22.60 10.16 -1.49
N ARG A 60 21.73 10.73 -2.32
CA ARG A 60 21.62 12.19 -2.30
C ARG A 60 20.88 12.55 -1.03
N LYS A 61 21.62 13.11 -0.06
CA LYS A 61 21.12 13.89 1.07
C LYS A 61 20.03 14.84 0.56
N MET A 62 18.77 14.38 0.52
CA MET A 62 17.65 15.29 0.51
C MET A 62 17.61 15.86 1.92
N SER A 63 18.14 17.07 2.04
CA SER A 63 17.95 17.93 3.19
C SER A 63 16.48 17.89 3.59
N ARG A 64 16.25 17.73 4.90
CA ARG A 64 14.90 17.74 5.49
C ARG A 64 14.23 19.05 5.09
N VAL A 65 13.24 18.99 4.20
CA VAL A 65 12.33 20.13 4.01
C VAL A 65 11.46 20.18 5.29
N PRO A 66 11.52 21.27 6.09
CA PRO A 66 10.71 21.37 7.29
C PRO A 66 9.22 21.24 6.94
N GLY A 67 8.48 20.38 7.66
CA GLY A 67 7.02 20.21 7.52
C GLY A 67 6.54 19.00 6.71
N LYS A 68 7.43 18.18 6.16
CA LYS A 68 7.09 16.98 5.37
C LYS A 68 7.31 15.67 6.15
N ASN A 69 6.26 14.86 6.29
CA ASN A 69 6.31 13.57 7.02
C ASN A 69 6.73 12.46 6.05
N PRO A 70 7.89 11.82 6.24
CA PRO A 70 8.46 10.88 5.26
C PRO A 70 7.55 9.70 4.94
N TRP A 71 6.67 9.28 5.88
CA TRP A 71 5.68 8.24 5.61
C TRP A 71 4.61 8.70 4.65
N ILE A 72 4.10 9.92 4.82
CA ILE A 72 3.05 10.48 3.95
C ILE A 72 3.64 10.77 2.57
N ASP A 73 4.82 11.39 2.50
CA ASP A 73 5.44 11.75 1.22
C ASP A 73 5.78 10.51 0.39
N LEU A 74 6.40 9.50 1.01
CA LEU A 74 6.74 8.27 0.30
C LEU A 74 5.51 7.49 -0.14
N PHE A 75 4.47 7.47 0.67
CA PHE A 75 3.23 6.82 0.29
C PHE A 75 2.57 7.53 -0.90
N THR A 76 2.45 8.87 -0.84
CA THR A 76 1.87 9.68 -1.92
C THR A 76 2.65 9.47 -3.22
N LYS A 77 3.98 9.60 -3.17
CA LYS A 77 4.85 9.34 -4.32
C LYS A 77 4.62 7.94 -4.89
N ARG A 78 4.50 6.95 -4.01
CA ARG A 78 4.30 5.57 -4.46
C ARG A 78 2.94 5.34 -5.11
N VAL A 79 1.88 5.94 -4.58
CA VAL A 79 0.54 5.88 -5.17
C VAL A 79 0.53 6.52 -6.56
N GLU A 80 1.23 7.65 -6.71
CA GLU A 80 1.39 8.35 -8.00
C GLU A 80 2.13 7.47 -9.02
N GLU A 81 3.22 6.82 -8.62
CA GLU A 81 3.98 5.87 -9.46
C GLU A 81 3.11 4.70 -9.96
N MET A 82 2.12 4.28 -9.17
CA MET A 82 1.21 3.18 -9.53
C MET A 82 0.04 3.62 -10.42
N GLU A 83 -0.11 4.93 -10.65
CA GLU A 83 -1.18 5.54 -11.46
C GLU A 83 -2.58 5.00 -11.11
N PHE A 84 -2.86 4.81 -9.81
CA PHE A 84 -4.16 4.28 -9.40
C PHE A 84 -5.30 5.18 -9.84
N GLU A 85 -6.35 4.59 -10.41
CA GLU A 85 -7.58 5.32 -10.77
C GLU A 85 -8.28 5.97 -9.56
N ALA A 86 -8.02 5.44 -8.36
CA ALA A 86 -8.54 5.97 -7.11
C ALA A 86 -7.50 6.85 -6.43
N ARG A 87 -7.95 7.94 -5.82
CA ARG A 87 -7.11 8.74 -4.94
C ARG A 87 -6.89 7.99 -3.62
N TRP A 88 -5.65 7.75 -3.25
CA TRP A 88 -5.27 7.15 -1.97
C TRP A 88 -4.72 8.20 -1.00
N THR A 89 -5.00 8.02 0.29
CA THR A 89 -4.49 8.87 1.38
C THR A 89 -3.98 8.01 2.52
N LEU A 90 -2.98 8.50 3.25
CA LEU A 90 -2.39 7.84 4.42
C LEU A 90 -2.52 8.74 5.64
N ASN A 91 -3.14 8.22 6.70
CA ASN A 91 -3.28 8.91 7.98
C ASN A 91 -2.73 8.06 9.14
N PHE A 92 -2.12 8.71 10.11
CA PHE A 92 -1.72 8.04 11.35
C PHE A 92 -2.95 7.84 12.24
N ASN A 93 -3.10 6.63 12.78
CA ASN A 93 -4.06 6.35 13.84
C ASN A 93 -3.35 5.49 14.89
N TYR A 94 -3.04 6.10 16.02
CA TYR A 94 -2.27 5.46 17.10
C TYR A 94 -3.11 4.51 17.97
N SER A 95 -4.39 4.33 17.66
CA SER A 95 -5.30 3.43 18.36
C SER A 95 -5.74 2.25 17.50
N LEU A 96 -5.17 2.05 16.30
CA LEU A 96 -5.52 0.93 15.43
C LEU A 96 -5.35 -0.43 16.12
N CYS A 97 -6.40 -1.24 16.08
CA CYS A 97 -6.43 -2.59 16.65
C CYS A 97 -5.98 -3.64 15.61
N PRO A 98 -5.25 -4.69 15.98
CA PRO A 98 -4.90 -5.78 15.07
C PRO A 98 -6.07 -6.68 14.63
N VAL A 99 -7.29 -6.35 15.02
CA VAL A 99 -8.54 -7.05 14.73
C VAL A 99 -9.56 -6.03 14.22
N LEU A 100 -10.35 -6.43 13.22
CA LEU A 100 -11.51 -5.66 12.76
C LEU A 100 -12.79 -6.21 13.38
N ASP A 101 -13.63 -5.30 13.87
CA ASP A 101 -15.00 -5.63 14.25
C ASP A 101 -15.90 -5.90 13.02
N GLY A 102 -17.15 -6.31 13.27
CA GLY A 102 -18.09 -6.65 12.22
C GLY A 102 -18.49 -5.46 11.34
N GLU A 103 -18.60 -4.27 11.90
CA GLU A 103 -18.93 -3.06 11.15
C GLU A 103 -17.78 -2.69 10.21
N GLN A 104 -16.56 -2.64 10.72
CA GLN A 104 -15.36 -2.37 9.95
C GLN A 104 -15.18 -3.35 8.78
N ARG A 105 -15.49 -4.63 8.98
CA ARG A 105 -15.46 -5.63 7.90
C ARG A 105 -16.53 -5.35 6.84
N ARG A 106 -17.78 -5.12 7.25
CA ARG A 106 -18.86 -4.70 6.32
C ARG A 106 -18.49 -3.42 5.58
N GLU A 107 -17.71 -2.57 6.24
CA GLU A 107 -17.23 -1.34 5.68
C GLU A 107 -16.12 -1.50 4.61
N GLY A 108 -15.63 -2.71 4.41
CA GLY A 108 -14.58 -3.05 3.44
C GLY A 108 -13.16 -2.84 3.95
N TRP A 109 -12.99 -2.62 5.26
CA TRP A 109 -11.65 -2.54 5.87
C TRP A 109 -10.93 -3.88 5.80
N LYS A 110 -9.62 -3.78 5.58
CA LYS A 110 -8.69 -4.90 5.55
C LYS A 110 -7.52 -4.57 6.45
N ILE A 111 -6.92 -5.60 7.05
CA ILE A 111 -5.70 -5.46 7.87
C ILE A 111 -4.50 -5.98 7.09
N TYR A 112 -3.40 -5.25 7.15
CA TYR A 112 -2.09 -5.76 6.78
C TYR A 112 -1.08 -5.48 7.90
N LYS A 113 -0.34 -6.52 8.28
CA LYS A 113 0.71 -6.45 9.31
C LYS A 113 2.04 -6.72 8.63
N THR A 114 3.02 -5.87 8.88
CA THR A 114 4.38 -6.04 8.37
C THR A 114 5.39 -5.56 9.41
N SER A 115 6.67 -5.72 9.12
CA SER A 115 7.73 -5.23 9.99
C SER A 115 8.85 -4.59 9.20
N ALA A 116 9.60 -3.71 9.87
CA ALA A 116 10.79 -3.07 9.35
C ALA A 116 11.88 -3.04 10.42
N PHE A 117 13.12 -2.84 9.97
CA PHE A 117 14.18 -2.43 10.88
C PHE A 117 13.93 -0.98 11.34
N GLY A 118 14.11 -0.73 12.63
CA GLY A 118 14.02 0.63 13.18
C GLY A 118 14.77 0.79 14.50
N ARG A 119 14.92 2.03 14.92
CA ARG A 119 15.63 2.44 16.14
C ARG A 119 14.68 3.12 17.11
N PHE A 120 14.92 2.92 18.40
CA PHE A 120 14.26 3.65 19.48
C PHE A 120 15.31 4.45 20.23
N ASP A 121 15.02 5.72 20.48
CA ASP A 121 15.88 6.61 21.25
C ASP A 121 15.07 7.13 22.45
N CYS A 122 15.54 6.83 23.65
CA CYS A 122 14.96 7.29 24.90
C CYS A 122 15.66 8.56 25.39
N ARG A 123 14.96 9.36 26.19
CA ARG A 123 15.52 10.56 26.83
C ARG A 123 16.55 10.23 27.90
N CYS A 124 16.55 9.03 28.47
CA CYS A 124 17.55 8.58 29.45
C CYS A 124 18.88 8.12 28.80
N SER A 125 19.19 8.60 27.60
CA SER A 125 20.37 8.22 26.79
C SER A 125 20.40 6.77 26.30
N ASN A 126 19.42 5.95 26.64
CA ASN A 126 19.29 4.61 26.08
C ASN A 126 18.80 4.66 24.63
N SER A 127 19.44 3.86 23.79
CA SER A 127 18.97 3.59 22.43
C SER A 127 19.18 2.15 22.04
N TRP A 128 18.31 1.64 21.18
CA TRP A 128 18.42 0.28 20.65
C TRP A 128 17.77 0.15 19.28
N SER A 129 18.23 -0.84 18.54
CA SER A 129 17.67 -1.21 17.24
C SER A 129 16.77 -2.44 17.39
N SER A 130 15.72 -2.51 16.59
CA SER A 130 14.82 -3.65 16.47
C SER A 130 14.75 -4.08 15.01
N ALA A 131 14.97 -5.37 14.74
CA ALA A 131 14.76 -5.97 13.42
C ALA A 131 13.26 -6.09 13.07
N HIS A 132 12.40 -6.02 14.10
CA HIS A 132 10.96 -6.23 13.98
C HIS A 132 10.18 -5.09 14.62
N VAL A 133 10.32 -3.87 14.09
CA VAL A 133 9.33 -2.82 14.34
C VAL A 133 8.05 -3.22 13.62
N VAL A 134 7.02 -3.60 14.38
CA VAL A 134 5.73 -3.99 13.83
C VAL A 134 4.99 -2.75 13.34
N ILE A 135 4.41 -2.86 12.14
CA ILE A 135 3.63 -1.80 11.49
C ILE A 135 2.29 -2.41 11.11
N LEU A 136 1.23 -1.78 11.60
CA LEU A 136 -0.15 -2.17 11.36
C LEU A 136 -0.80 -1.19 10.39
N PHE A 137 -1.42 -1.74 9.36
CA PHE A 137 -2.23 -1.01 8.40
C PHE A 137 -3.67 -1.47 8.49
N HIS A 138 -4.59 -0.50 8.53
CA HIS A 138 -5.97 -0.69 8.09
C HIS A 138 -6.13 0.01 6.75
N TYR A 139 -6.70 -0.65 5.75
CA TYR A 139 -6.90 -0.01 4.45
C TYR A 139 -8.21 -0.46 3.82
N ARG A 140 -8.77 0.43 3.01
CA ARG A 140 -9.98 0.15 2.22
C ARG A 140 -10.00 0.99 0.96
N LEU A 141 -10.70 0.47 -0.05
CA LEU A 141 -11.09 1.20 -1.24
C LEU A 141 -12.62 1.27 -1.27
N ARG A 142 -13.18 2.48 -1.40
CA ARG A 142 -14.61 2.69 -1.61
C ARG A 142 -14.81 3.63 -2.79
N LYS A 143 -15.52 3.16 -3.82
CA LYS A 143 -15.65 3.88 -5.10
C LYS A 143 -14.24 4.22 -5.61
N LYS A 144 -13.95 5.49 -5.91
CA LYS A 144 -12.63 5.98 -6.33
C LYS A 144 -11.81 6.63 -5.20
N ARG A 145 -12.07 6.26 -3.93
CA ARG A 145 -11.35 6.80 -2.76
C ARG A 145 -10.77 5.68 -1.91
N GLY A 146 -9.44 5.62 -1.87
CA GLY A 146 -8.67 4.75 -1.01
C GLY A 146 -8.20 5.46 0.26
N LEU A 147 -8.26 4.75 1.38
CA LEU A 147 -7.76 5.24 2.66
C LEU A 147 -6.89 4.16 3.30
N VAL A 148 -5.72 4.58 3.76
CA VAL A 148 -4.82 3.80 4.60
C VAL A 148 -4.69 4.50 5.95
N LEU A 149 -4.90 3.75 7.02
CA LEU A 149 -4.53 4.14 8.37
C LEU A 149 -3.29 3.34 8.78
N ILE A 150 -2.31 4.00 9.39
CA ILE A 150 -1.06 3.39 9.86
C ILE A 150 -0.87 3.58 11.37
N ARG A 151 -0.40 2.52 12.04
CA ARG A 151 0.14 2.54 13.40
C ARG A 151 1.51 1.88 13.38
N LEU A 152 2.51 2.61 13.86
CA LEU A 152 3.81 2.05 14.20
C LEU A 152 3.80 1.64 15.66
N LEU A 153 4.02 0.37 15.92
CA LEU A 153 3.99 -0.17 17.26
C LEU A 153 5.29 0.20 17.98
N ARG A 154 5.13 0.62 19.21
CA ARG A 154 6.12 1.25 20.07
C ARG A 154 6.82 0.22 20.94
N GLN A 155 7.90 0.66 21.58
CA GLN A 155 8.59 -0.11 22.61
C GLN A 155 8.88 0.76 23.82
N GLY A 156 8.78 0.19 25.02
CA GLY A 156 9.14 0.82 26.28
C GLY A 156 10.65 0.78 26.52
N CYS A 157 11.15 1.72 27.33
CA CYS A 157 12.52 1.69 27.82
C CYS A 157 12.59 0.85 29.10
N ARG A 158 13.58 -0.04 29.19
CA ARG A 158 13.81 -0.87 30.39
C ARG A 158 14.11 -0.03 31.64
N ASP A 159 14.90 1.02 31.47
CA ASP A 159 15.43 1.78 32.60
C ASP A 159 14.49 2.90 33.04
N CYS A 160 13.32 3.03 32.39
CA CYS A 160 12.32 4.02 32.75
C CYS A 160 11.02 3.32 33.19
N TRP A 161 10.77 3.34 34.50
CA TRP A 161 9.62 2.69 35.13
C TRP A 161 8.26 3.21 34.64
N ASP A 162 8.19 4.45 34.16
CA ASP A 162 6.96 5.09 33.68
C ASP A 162 7.20 5.97 32.43
N SER A 163 8.10 5.56 31.54
CA SER A 163 8.29 6.32 30.29
C SER A 163 7.15 6.02 29.32
N PRO A 164 6.62 7.03 28.61
CA PRO A 164 5.74 6.79 27.48
C PRO A 164 6.46 5.89 26.46
N GLU A 165 5.70 4.98 25.85
CA GLU A 165 6.22 4.08 24.83
C GLU A 165 6.80 4.89 23.65
N LEU A 166 7.99 4.51 23.21
CA LEU A 166 8.77 5.25 22.23
C LEU A 166 8.32 4.90 20.81
N LYS A 167 8.14 5.94 19.98
CA LYS A 167 7.91 5.74 18.54
C LYS A 167 9.19 5.27 17.86
N PRO A 168 9.11 4.30 16.94
CA PRO A 168 10.27 3.86 16.18
C PRO A 168 10.68 4.93 15.17
N GLN A 169 11.99 5.07 14.99
CA GLN A 169 12.61 5.76 13.87
C GLN A 169 12.95 4.73 12.79
N VAL A 170 12.33 4.89 11.62
CA VAL A 170 12.52 3.99 10.47
C VAL A 170 13.16 4.80 9.34
N THR A 171 14.21 4.25 8.74
CA THR A 171 14.93 4.93 7.67
C THR A 171 14.10 4.97 6.39
N HIS A 172 14.35 5.96 5.55
CA HIS A 172 13.63 6.14 4.29
C HIS A 172 13.64 4.87 3.39
N PRO A 173 14.76 4.14 3.21
CA PRO A 173 14.75 2.88 2.45
C PRO A 173 13.86 1.79 3.07
N GLN A 174 13.80 1.72 4.40
CA GLN A 174 12.93 0.76 5.08
C GLN A 174 11.44 1.14 4.95
N ILE A 175 11.11 2.43 4.98
CA ILE A 175 9.76 2.92 4.70
C ILE A 175 9.33 2.53 3.27
N GLN A 176 10.21 2.69 2.28
CA GLN A 176 9.92 2.27 0.90
C GLN A 176 9.60 0.78 0.81
N LYS A 177 10.39 -0.10 1.44
CA LYS A 177 10.11 -1.55 1.50
C LYS A 177 8.80 -1.88 2.18
N VAL A 178 8.41 -1.12 3.21
CA VAL A 178 7.10 -1.26 3.85
C VAL A 178 5.98 -0.93 2.87
N PHE A 179 6.10 0.17 2.12
CA PHE A 179 5.09 0.55 1.14
C PHE A 179 5.08 -0.32 -0.11
N ASP A 180 6.23 -0.83 -0.58
CA ASP A 180 6.29 -1.87 -1.63
C ASP A 180 5.29 -3.00 -1.31
N ARG A 181 5.40 -3.54 -0.09
CA ARG A 181 4.56 -4.65 0.37
C ARG A 181 3.11 -4.25 0.60
N LEU A 182 2.85 -3.05 1.14
CA LEU A 182 1.48 -2.56 1.31
C LEU A 182 0.77 -2.39 -0.04
N ILE A 183 1.45 -1.82 -1.03
CA ILE A 183 0.92 -1.58 -2.37
C ILE A 183 0.56 -2.89 -3.05
N GLN A 184 1.36 -3.95 -2.89
CA GLN A 184 0.98 -5.28 -3.35
C GLN A 184 -0.33 -5.77 -2.74
N LYS A 185 -0.52 -5.57 -1.43
CA LYS A 185 -1.79 -5.91 -0.77
C LYS A 185 -2.95 -5.06 -1.27
N ILE A 186 -2.72 -3.80 -1.62
CA ILE A 186 -3.73 -2.92 -2.23
C ILE A 186 -4.09 -3.41 -3.64
N CYS A 187 -3.11 -3.64 -4.53
CA CYS A 187 -3.32 -4.19 -5.87
C CYS A 187 -4.13 -5.49 -5.83
N LYS A 188 -3.68 -6.45 -5.01
CA LYS A 188 -4.35 -7.74 -4.87
C LYS A 188 -5.77 -7.62 -4.31
N ASN A 189 -5.93 -6.92 -3.18
CA ASN A 189 -7.17 -7.01 -2.40
C ASN A 189 -8.20 -5.92 -2.73
N CYS A 190 -7.81 -4.86 -3.46
CA CYS A 190 -8.70 -3.77 -3.84
C CYS A 190 -8.91 -3.67 -5.35
N TYR A 191 -7.97 -4.17 -6.17
CA TYR A 191 -8.05 -4.13 -7.64
C TYR A 191 -8.12 -5.52 -8.29
N GLY A 192 -8.00 -6.60 -7.51
CA GLY A 192 -8.08 -7.97 -8.03
C GLY A 192 -6.88 -8.37 -8.89
N GLU A 193 -5.77 -7.64 -8.81
CA GLU A 193 -4.59 -7.89 -9.62
C GLU A 193 -3.80 -9.10 -9.09
N THR A 194 -3.36 -9.97 -10.00
CA THR A 194 -2.40 -11.03 -9.68
C THR A 194 -1.01 -10.44 -9.62
N VAL A 195 -0.50 -10.24 -8.40
CA VAL A 195 0.85 -9.71 -8.16
C VAL A 195 1.66 -10.81 -7.47
N GLU A 196 2.84 -11.12 -8.01
CA GLU A 196 3.81 -11.96 -7.33
C GLU A 196 4.17 -11.33 -5.98
N GLU A 197 4.05 -12.10 -4.89
CA GLU A 197 4.33 -11.60 -3.56
C GLU A 197 5.83 -11.33 -3.45
N ILE A 198 6.23 -10.10 -3.16
CA ILE A 198 7.65 -9.80 -2.90
C ILE A 198 8.03 -10.58 -1.65
N GLU A 199 8.92 -11.56 -1.83
CA GLU A 199 9.48 -12.30 -0.73
C GLU A 199 10.09 -11.32 0.28
N ARG A 200 9.75 -11.52 1.55
CA ARG A 200 10.34 -10.74 2.62
C ARG A 200 11.79 -11.18 2.79
N VAL A 201 12.71 -10.49 2.14
CA VAL A 201 14.12 -10.58 2.49
C VAL A 201 14.30 -10.02 3.90
N LEU A 202 14.44 -10.92 4.87
CA LEU A 202 14.79 -10.57 6.23
C LEU A 202 16.26 -10.16 6.24
N GLU A 203 16.51 -8.85 6.31
CA GLU A 203 17.86 -8.36 6.58
C GLU A 203 18.28 -8.88 7.96
N HIS A 204 19.20 -9.86 7.98
CA HIS A 204 19.81 -10.35 9.21
C HIS A 204 20.72 -9.27 9.79
N ARG A 205 20.13 -8.38 10.59
CA ARG A 205 20.85 -7.41 11.40
C ARG A 205 20.86 -7.92 12.82
N LYS A 206 22.04 -8.01 13.43
CA LYS A 206 22.17 -8.33 14.86
C LYS A 206 21.49 -7.21 15.66
N THR A 207 20.43 -7.56 16.37
CA THR A 207 19.74 -6.66 17.31
C THR A 207 19.78 -7.23 18.72
N LYS A 208 19.46 -6.39 19.71
CA LYS A 208 19.27 -6.88 21.08
C LYS A 208 18.16 -7.94 21.11
N PRO A 209 18.20 -8.90 22.06
CA PRO A 209 17.12 -9.85 22.27
C PRO A 209 15.76 -9.16 22.40
N HIS A 210 14.73 -9.79 21.87
CA HIS A 210 13.39 -9.24 21.90
C HIS A 210 12.79 -9.33 23.32
N GLU A 211 12.44 -8.17 23.89
CA GLU A 211 11.84 -8.10 25.23
C GLU A 211 10.32 -7.90 25.14
N THR A 212 9.56 -8.96 25.42
CA THR A 212 8.11 -9.01 25.22
C THR A 212 7.34 -8.05 26.13
N SER A 213 7.77 -7.87 27.38
CA SER A 213 7.15 -6.97 28.37
C SER A 213 7.16 -5.51 27.93
N PHE A 214 8.18 -5.10 27.18
CA PHE A 214 8.34 -3.73 26.69
C PHE A 214 7.84 -3.55 25.25
N CYS A 215 7.29 -4.58 24.59
CA CYS A 215 6.84 -4.47 23.21
C CYS A 215 5.31 -4.29 23.12
N GLU A 216 4.86 -3.15 22.58
CA GLU A 216 3.42 -2.89 22.35
C GLU A 216 2.78 -3.96 21.47
N ALA A 217 3.50 -4.47 20.47
CA ALA A 217 3.01 -5.51 19.58
C ALA A 217 2.86 -6.87 20.29
N CYS A 218 3.70 -7.21 21.28
CA CYS A 218 3.52 -8.40 22.12
C CYS A 218 2.28 -8.27 23.00
N LYS A 219 2.07 -7.10 23.62
CA LYS A 219 0.87 -6.83 24.44
C LYS A 219 -0.42 -6.97 23.63
N LEU A 220 -0.36 -6.69 22.32
CA LEU A 220 -1.45 -6.87 21.37
C LEU A 220 -1.53 -8.27 20.72
N GLY A 221 -0.67 -9.21 21.12
CA GLY A 221 -0.62 -10.57 20.58
C GLY A 221 -0.21 -10.65 19.10
N ILE A 222 0.53 -9.66 18.59
CA ILE A 222 0.91 -9.57 17.16
C ILE A 222 2.25 -10.26 16.88
N CYS A 223 3.24 -10.08 17.76
CA CYS A 223 4.53 -10.74 17.59
C CYS A 223 4.33 -12.26 17.65
N ARG A 224 4.74 -12.98 16.61
CA ARG A 224 4.87 -14.44 16.69
C ARG A 224 6.22 -14.74 17.36
N ASN A 225 6.23 -15.65 18.32
CA ASN A 225 7.43 -16.05 19.04
C ASN A 225 8.55 -16.34 18.03
N GLN A 226 9.72 -15.70 18.19
CA GLN A 226 10.95 -16.05 17.46
C GLN A 226 11.55 -17.39 17.96
N ALA A 227 10.71 -18.35 18.34
CA ALA A 227 11.14 -19.64 18.84
C ALA A 227 11.55 -20.61 17.72
N ASP A 228 11.26 -20.30 16.46
CA ASP A 228 11.51 -21.21 15.33
C ASP A 228 12.74 -20.83 14.48
N ALA A 229 13.65 -20.01 15.02
CA ALA A 229 14.90 -19.62 14.35
C ALA A 229 16.15 -20.31 14.96
N VAL A 230 15.96 -21.46 15.61
CA VAL A 230 17.04 -22.38 15.97
C VAL A 230 16.60 -23.79 15.59
N ASN A 231 16.96 -24.19 14.38
CA ASN A 231 17.33 -25.56 14.01
C ASN A 231 18.15 -25.49 12.72
#